data_AF-A0A059DNX4-F1
#
_entry.id   AF-A0A059DNX4-F1
#
_cell.length_a   1.000
_cell.length_b   1.000
_cell.length_c   1.000
_cell.angle_alpha   90.00
_cell.angle_beta   90.00
_cell.angle_gamma   90.00
#
_symmetry.space_group_name_H-M   'P 1'
#
loop_
_entity.id
_entity.type
_entity.pdbx_description
1 polymer ?
#
loop_
_entity_poly.entity_id
_entity_poly.type
_entity_poly.pdbx_seq_one_letter_code
_entity_poly.pdbx_strand_id
1 'polypeptide(L)'
;MTNRTEFFSQAFYTIARAIAEADVNVDLFKTPETIAKPVNRCVRAELKRLAMLLRRLIFLLALRLELAPLKPRTGSNYYEPKKEETEYRYVFTMVPAPSRPCPYFLKGPVTVPERGPVPAAPLIARWNAMLDTLKHHKRQAKCLARTIQRWQAAGEARPHVPPIPNTHRMPAAIALVSGGLTVQLLEALKRWPDPDTG
;
A
#
# COMPACT_ATOMS: atom_id res chain seq x y z
N MET A 1 -13.45 -23.56 16.90
CA MET A 1 -13.12 -22.25 16.29
C MET A 1 -11.61 -21.97 16.35
N THR A 2 -10.79 -22.86 15.80
CA THR A 2 -9.31 -22.81 15.78
C THR A 2 -8.74 -22.21 14.47
N ASN A 3 -9.55 -22.13 13.41
CA ASN A 3 -9.10 -21.81 12.05
C ASN A 3 -8.57 -20.37 11.83
N ARG A 4 -8.87 -19.41 12.72
CA ARG A 4 -8.60 -17.97 12.45
C ARG A 4 -7.17 -17.54 12.77
N THR A 5 -6.64 -17.98 13.91
CA THR A 5 -5.23 -17.77 14.27
C THR A 5 -4.32 -18.55 13.35
N GLU A 6 -4.73 -19.76 12.96
CA GLU A 6 -4.05 -20.57 11.95
C GLU A 6 -3.96 -19.84 10.59
N PHE A 7 -5.03 -19.16 10.16
CA PHE A 7 -5.02 -18.37 8.94
C PHE A 7 -3.95 -17.28 8.95
N PHE A 8 -3.82 -16.49 10.03
CA PHE A 8 -2.81 -15.44 10.10
C PHE A 8 -1.39 -16.02 10.03
N SER A 9 -1.11 -17.06 10.82
CA SER A 9 0.19 -17.74 10.80
C SER A 9 0.52 -18.27 9.41
N GLN A 10 -0.43 -18.93 8.75
CA GLN A 10 -0.26 -19.45 7.40
C GLN A 10 -0.10 -18.33 6.37
N ALA A 11 -0.87 -17.26 6.46
CA ALA A 11 -0.80 -16.11 5.55
C ALA A 11 0.53 -15.36 5.68
N PHE A 12 1.02 -15.13 6.91
CA PHE A 12 2.33 -14.52 7.11
C PHE A 12 3.46 -15.44 6.61
N TYR A 13 3.38 -16.74 6.90
CA TYR A 13 4.38 -17.70 6.45
C TYR A 13 4.46 -17.79 4.92
N THR A 14 3.32 -17.92 4.25
CA THR A 14 3.25 -17.99 2.78
C THR A 14 3.75 -16.72 2.11
N ILE A 15 3.40 -15.54 2.64
CA ILE A 15 3.91 -14.25 2.12
C ILE A 15 5.41 -14.13 2.38
N ALA A 16 5.90 -14.45 3.59
CA ALA A 16 7.32 -14.39 3.91
C ALA A 16 8.15 -15.34 3.02
N ARG A 17 7.64 -16.55 2.78
CA ARG A 17 8.25 -17.51 1.87
C ARG A 17 8.31 -16.97 0.44
N ALA A 18 7.21 -16.42 -0.09
CA ALA A 18 7.19 -15.83 -1.43
C ALA A 18 8.17 -14.64 -1.57
N ILE A 19 8.34 -13.86 -0.49
CA ILE A 19 9.31 -12.75 -0.46
C ILE A 19 10.75 -13.30 -0.50
N ALA A 20 11.03 -14.37 0.22
CA ALA A 20 12.33 -15.04 0.20
C ALA A 20 12.62 -15.70 -1.16
N GLU A 21 11.63 -16.35 -1.77
CA GLU A 21 11.77 -16.93 -3.11
C GLU A 21 12.05 -15.85 -4.17
N ALA A 22 11.38 -14.69 -4.09
CA ALA A 22 11.63 -13.56 -4.99
C ALA A 22 13.04 -12.95 -4.83
N ASP A 23 13.62 -13.02 -3.62
CA ASP A 23 14.99 -12.60 -3.33
C ASP A 23 16.02 -13.57 -3.91
N VAL A 24 15.87 -14.87 -3.63
CA VAL A 24 16.77 -15.94 -4.09
C VAL A 24 16.83 -15.99 -5.62
N ASN A 25 15.69 -15.83 -6.31
CA ASN A 25 15.64 -15.88 -7.78
C ASN A 25 16.49 -14.81 -8.48
N VAL A 26 16.84 -13.72 -7.79
CA VAL A 26 17.60 -12.59 -8.36
C VAL A 26 18.88 -12.32 -7.56
N ASP A 27 19.24 -13.21 -6.65
CA ASP A 27 20.42 -13.08 -5.79
C ASP A 27 20.49 -11.71 -5.09
N LEU A 28 19.33 -11.15 -4.70
CA LEU A 28 19.24 -9.81 -4.12
C LEU A 28 20.00 -9.72 -2.79
N PHE A 29 20.06 -10.82 -2.03
CA PHE A 29 20.89 -10.99 -0.83
C PHE A 29 22.40 -10.79 -1.07
N LYS A 30 22.90 -10.98 -2.29
CA LYS A 30 24.31 -10.72 -2.65
C LYS A 30 24.59 -9.23 -2.87
N THR A 31 23.58 -8.38 -2.71
CA THR A 31 23.66 -6.93 -2.91
C THR A 31 24.31 -6.55 -4.26
N PRO A 32 23.74 -7.00 -5.40
CA PRO A 32 24.28 -6.64 -6.71
C PRO A 32 24.21 -5.13 -6.93
N GLU A 33 25.18 -4.55 -7.65
CA GLU A 33 25.14 -3.12 -7.99
C GLU A 33 24.09 -2.84 -9.08
N THR A 34 24.02 -3.70 -10.09
CA THR A 34 23.13 -3.57 -11.25
C THR A 34 22.39 -4.87 -11.56
N ILE A 35 21.16 -4.74 -12.10
CA ILE A 35 20.30 -5.86 -12.49
C ILE A 35 19.76 -5.60 -13.90
N ALA A 36 19.58 -6.66 -14.68
CA ALA A 36 18.92 -6.58 -15.98
C ALA A 36 17.52 -5.96 -15.86
N LYS A 37 17.22 -4.96 -16.70
CA LYS A 37 15.93 -4.25 -16.74
C LYS A 37 14.67 -5.16 -16.77
N PRO A 38 14.59 -6.23 -17.58
CA PRO A 38 13.40 -7.09 -17.58
C PRO A 38 13.22 -7.84 -16.25
N VAL A 39 14.32 -8.29 -15.64
CA VAL A 39 14.32 -8.98 -14.34
C VAL A 39 13.83 -8.02 -13.25
N ASN A 40 14.39 -6.81 -13.19
CA ASN A 40 13.95 -5.79 -12.23
C ASN A 40 12.45 -5.47 -12.39
N ARG A 41 11.95 -5.32 -13.62
CA ARG A 41 10.51 -5.08 -13.86
C ARG A 41 9.64 -6.22 -13.34
N CYS A 42 10.05 -7.46 -13.56
CA CYS A 42 9.32 -8.64 -13.11
C CYS A 42 9.27 -8.71 -11.57
N VAL A 43 10.45 -8.66 -10.92
CA VAL A 43 10.54 -8.72 -9.44
C VAL A 43 9.82 -7.54 -8.81
N ARG A 44 9.99 -6.32 -9.33
CA ARG A 44 9.31 -5.15 -8.78
C ARG A 44 7.79 -5.27 -8.86
N ALA A 45 7.26 -5.86 -9.93
CA ALA A 45 5.84 -6.13 -10.05
C ALA A 45 5.39 -7.17 -9.00
N GLU A 46 6.17 -8.21 -8.78
CA GLU A 46 5.92 -9.23 -7.77
C GLU A 46 5.96 -8.67 -6.34
N LEU A 47 7.03 -7.99 -5.95
CA LEU A 47 7.16 -7.34 -4.65
C LEU A 47 6.05 -6.29 -4.43
N LYS A 48 5.57 -5.61 -5.49
CA LYS A 48 4.42 -4.70 -5.39
C LYS A 48 3.13 -5.44 -5.05
N ARG A 49 2.91 -6.63 -5.62
CA ARG A 49 1.77 -7.49 -5.28
C ARG A 49 1.87 -8.02 -3.85
N LEU A 50 3.03 -8.54 -3.46
CA LEU A 50 3.28 -9.05 -2.09
C LEU A 50 3.12 -7.95 -1.04
N ALA A 51 3.62 -6.74 -1.30
CA ALA A 51 3.43 -5.60 -0.42
C ALA A 51 1.96 -5.21 -0.26
N MET A 52 1.13 -5.36 -1.31
CA MET A 52 -0.31 -5.11 -1.20
C MET A 52 -0.96 -6.13 -0.27
N LEU A 53 -0.66 -7.43 -0.42
CA LEU A 53 -1.17 -8.48 0.44
C LEU A 53 -0.75 -8.28 1.90
N LEU A 54 0.52 -7.95 2.13
CA LEU A 54 1.05 -7.72 3.47
C LEU A 54 0.35 -6.54 4.16
N ARG A 55 0.14 -5.43 3.44
CA ARG A 55 -0.61 -4.28 3.97
C ARG A 55 -2.05 -4.65 4.32
N ARG A 56 -2.72 -5.43 3.46
CA ARG A 56 -4.08 -5.89 3.73
C ARG A 56 -4.14 -6.85 4.93
N LEU A 57 -3.11 -7.67 5.12
CA LEU A 57 -3.01 -8.56 6.27
C LEU A 57 -2.82 -7.78 7.57
N ILE A 58 -1.96 -6.77 7.56
CA ILE A 58 -1.78 -5.83 8.68
C ILE A 58 -3.09 -5.07 8.96
N PHE A 59 -3.81 -4.65 7.92
CA PHE A 59 -5.10 -3.98 8.04
C PHE A 59 -6.16 -4.89 8.67
N LEU A 60 -6.25 -6.15 8.21
CA LEU A 60 -7.13 -7.15 8.82
C LEU A 60 -6.78 -7.37 10.30
N LEU A 61 -5.49 -7.49 10.61
CA LEU A 61 -5.02 -7.65 12.00
C LEU A 61 -5.41 -6.44 12.86
N ALA A 62 -5.27 -5.23 12.31
CA ALA A 62 -5.66 -4.00 12.98
C ALA A 62 -7.16 -3.91 13.27
N LEU A 63 -8.02 -4.31 12.32
CA LEU A 63 -9.48 -4.32 12.51
C LEU A 63 -9.94 -5.30 13.59
N ARG A 64 -9.16 -6.34 13.87
CA ARG A 64 -9.49 -7.37 14.87
C ARG A 64 -8.88 -7.08 16.25
N LEU A 65 -8.09 -6.01 16.37
CA LEU A 65 -7.34 -5.74 17.60
C LEU A 65 -8.18 -4.87 18.54
N GLU A 66 -8.58 -5.45 19.66
CA GLU A 66 -9.25 -4.71 20.74
C GLU A 66 -8.21 -3.89 21.51
N LEU A 67 -8.34 -2.57 21.46
CA LEU A 67 -7.47 -1.64 22.16
C LEU A 67 -8.24 -0.98 23.30
N ALA A 68 -7.51 -0.66 24.38
CA ALA A 68 -7.99 0.21 25.44
C ALA A 68 -8.54 1.53 24.87
N PRO A 69 -9.55 2.14 25.51
CA PRO A 69 -10.22 3.32 25.00
C PRO A 69 -9.24 4.46 24.71
N LEU A 70 -9.53 5.23 23.66
CA LEU A 70 -8.70 6.33 23.20
C LEU A 70 -8.59 7.39 24.30
N LYS A 71 -7.41 7.52 24.92
CA LYS A 71 -7.10 8.73 25.70
C LYS A 71 -6.87 9.87 24.69
N PRO A 72 -7.63 10.99 24.76
CA PRO A 72 -7.40 12.11 23.87
C PRO A 72 -5.95 12.57 24.01
N ARG A 73 -5.27 12.70 22.87
CA ARG A 73 -3.96 13.34 22.85
C ARG A 73 -4.19 14.83 23.05
N THR A 74 -3.49 15.43 24.01
CA THR A 74 -3.26 16.88 24.03
C THR A 74 -2.74 17.26 22.65
N GLY A 75 -3.51 18.05 21.91
CA GLY A 75 -3.21 18.37 20.51
C GLY A 75 -1.81 18.95 20.35
N SER A 76 -1.04 18.44 19.38
CA SER A 76 0.13 19.15 18.90
C SER A 76 -0.36 20.23 17.94
N ASN A 77 -0.11 21.50 18.26
CA ASN A 77 -0.62 22.70 17.59
C ASN A 77 -0.09 22.95 16.14
N TYR A 78 0.25 21.92 15.39
CA TYR A 78 0.68 22.07 14.00
C TYR A 78 -0.45 21.71 13.04
N TYR A 79 -1.44 22.59 12.96
CA TYR A 79 -2.28 22.70 11.78
C TYR A 79 -2.16 24.15 11.30
N GLU A 80 -1.34 24.38 10.28
CA GLU A 80 -1.45 25.64 9.54
C GLU A 80 -2.79 25.61 8.81
N PRO A 81 -3.71 26.55 9.09
CA PRO A 81 -4.93 26.65 8.31
C PRO A 81 -4.53 26.89 6.85
N LYS A 82 -5.08 26.09 5.93
CA LYS A 82 -4.96 26.38 4.50
C LYS A 82 -5.47 27.80 4.27
N LYS A 83 -4.57 28.70 3.83
CA LYS A 83 -4.98 30.02 3.32
C LYS A 83 -5.98 29.79 2.21
N GLU A 84 -7.10 30.51 2.27
CA GLU A 84 -8.13 30.50 1.24
C GLU A 84 -7.48 30.72 -0.12
N GLU A 85 -7.70 29.77 -1.04
CA GLU A 85 -7.24 29.89 -2.42
C GLU A 85 -7.89 31.14 -3.02
N THR A 86 -7.05 32.06 -3.49
CA THR A 86 -7.48 33.19 -4.30
C THR A 86 -8.33 32.67 -5.46
N GLU A 87 -9.49 33.29 -5.67
CA GLU A 87 -10.42 32.98 -6.76
C GLU A 87 -9.69 33.02 -8.12
N TYR A 88 -9.29 31.85 -8.63
CA TYR A 88 -8.91 31.73 -10.03
C TYR A 88 -10.19 31.76 -10.88
N ARG A 89 -10.54 32.96 -11.34
CA ARG A 89 -11.65 33.18 -12.28
C ARG A 89 -11.25 32.63 -13.66
N TYR A 90 -11.50 31.36 -13.90
CA TYR A 90 -11.41 30.77 -15.24
C TYR A 90 -12.53 31.36 -16.10
N VAL A 91 -12.18 32.29 -17.00
CA VAL A 91 -13.11 32.76 -18.03
C VAL A 91 -13.18 31.68 -19.11
N PHE A 92 -14.25 30.89 -19.09
CA PHE A 92 -14.54 29.91 -20.13
C PHE A 92 -14.76 30.65 -21.46
N THR A 93 -13.81 30.51 -22.39
CA THR A 93 -13.90 31.08 -23.75
C THR A 93 -14.09 29.95 -24.75
N MET A 94 -15.12 30.06 -25.60
CA MET A 94 -15.52 29.02 -26.58
C MET A 94 -14.60 28.96 -27.81
N VAL A 95 -13.52 29.76 -27.86
CA VAL A 95 -12.58 29.78 -28.98
C VAL A 95 -11.24 29.24 -28.47
N PRO A 96 -10.74 28.11 -29.00
CA PRO A 96 -9.43 27.63 -28.62
C PRO A 96 -8.39 28.67 -29.03
N ALA A 97 -7.55 29.10 -28.08
CA ALA A 97 -6.44 29.97 -28.39
C ALA A 97 -5.53 29.30 -29.44
N PRO A 98 -4.99 30.05 -30.42
CA PRO A 98 -4.12 29.48 -31.44
C PRO A 98 -2.92 28.79 -30.77
N SER A 99 -2.60 27.57 -31.20
CA SER A 99 -1.57 26.74 -30.55
C SER A 99 -0.22 27.45 -30.62
N ARG A 100 0.23 28.01 -29.51
CA ARG A 100 1.59 28.54 -29.38
C ARG A 100 2.58 27.38 -29.27
N PRO A 101 3.83 27.54 -29.75
CA PRO A 101 4.86 26.52 -29.54
C PRO A 101 4.98 26.21 -28.05
N CYS A 102 5.05 24.92 -27.71
CA CYS A 102 5.09 24.43 -26.34
C CYS A 102 6.20 25.17 -25.57
N PRO A 103 5.87 25.96 -24.54
CA PRO A 103 6.85 26.77 -23.83
C PRO A 103 7.91 25.87 -23.20
N TYR A 104 9.14 26.39 -23.11
CA TYR A 104 10.32 25.61 -22.75
C TYR A 104 10.21 24.86 -21.42
N PHE A 105 9.47 25.40 -20.44
CA PHE A 105 9.22 24.73 -19.16
C PHE A 105 8.23 23.55 -19.24
N LEU A 106 7.40 23.47 -20.30
CA LEU A 106 6.56 22.31 -20.61
C LEU A 106 7.30 21.28 -21.47
N LYS A 107 8.48 21.61 -22.02
CA LYS A 107 9.43 20.62 -22.53
C LYS A 107 10.07 19.96 -21.32
N GLY A 108 9.39 18.96 -20.76
CA GLY A 108 10.00 18.07 -19.78
C GLY A 108 11.29 17.45 -20.34
N PRO A 109 12.23 17.02 -19.49
CA PRO A 109 13.45 16.39 -19.96
C PRO A 109 13.07 15.24 -20.90
N VAL A 110 13.67 15.23 -22.10
CA VAL A 110 13.60 14.08 -23.00
C VAL A 110 14.37 12.96 -22.32
N THR A 111 13.67 12.25 -21.44
CA THR A 111 14.17 11.07 -20.77
C THR A 111 14.11 9.94 -21.78
N VAL A 112 15.09 9.90 -22.69
CA VAL A 112 15.31 8.70 -23.48
C VAL A 112 15.59 7.60 -22.44
N PRO A 113 14.75 6.55 -22.36
CA PRO A 113 14.98 5.51 -21.37
C PRO A 113 16.30 4.83 -21.72
N GLU A 114 17.32 5.03 -20.90
CA GLU A 114 18.61 4.35 -21.06
C GLU A 114 18.37 2.84 -21.19
N ARG A 115 18.91 2.28 -22.27
CA ARG A 115 18.89 0.85 -22.55
C ARG A 115 20.12 0.27 -21.86
N GLY A 116 20.00 -0.04 -20.56
CA GLY A 116 21.09 -0.59 -19.79
C GLY A 116 20.64 -1.33 -18.53
N PRO A 117 21.57 -2.01 -17.85
CA PRO A 117 21.38 -2.52 -16.50
C PRO A 117 20.89 -1.39 -15.58
N VAL A 118 19.91 -1.69 -14.73
CA VAL A 118 19.30 -0.72 -13.82
C VAL A 118 19.95 -0.87 -12.45
N PRO A 119 20.20 0.22 -11.70
CA PRO A 119 20.68 0.12 -10.32
C PRO A 119 19.74 -0.75 -9.48
N ALA A 120 20.32 -1.69 -8.74
CA ALA A 120 19.58 -2.61 -7.88
C ALA A 120 19.14 -1.97 -6.56
N ALA A 121 19.84 -0.91 -6.11
CA ALA A 121 19.64 -0.30 -4.80
C ALA A 121 18.17 0.04 -4.46
N PRO A 122 17.35 0.61 -5.36
CA PRO A 122 15.93 0.86 -5.06
C PRO A 122 15.10 -0.42 -4.84
N LEU A 123 15.47 -1.52 -5.51
CA LEU A 123 14.81 -2.81 -5.36
C LEU A 123 15.19 -3.45 -4.02
N ILE A 124 16.47 -3.42 -3.66
CA ILE A 124 17.00 -3.89 -2.37
C ILE A 124 16.36 -3.12 -1.22
N ALA A 125 16.31 -1.78 -1.29
CA ALA A 125 15.66 -0.96 -0.26
C ALA A 125 14.19 -1.32 -0.06
N ARG A 126 13.47 -1.62 -1.15
CA ARG A 126 12.07 -2.06 -1.08
C ARG A 126 11.93 -3.44 -0.44
N TRP A 127 12.81 -4.36 -0.77
CA TRP A 127 12.83 -5.70 -0.18
C TRP A 127 13.12 -5.64 1.33
N ASN A 128 14.15 -4.89 1.74
CA ASN A 128 14.47 -4.64 3.16
C ASN A 128 13.30 -4.01 3.91
N ALA A 129 12.64 -2.99 3.34
CA ALA A 129 11.46 -2.39 3.94
C ALA A 129 10.32 -3.40 4.15
N MET A 130 10.19 -4.37 3.24
CA MET A 130 9.19 -5.43 3.37
C MET A 130 9.56 -6.45 4.47
N LEU A 131 10.84 -6.80 4.59
CA LEU A 131 11.34 -7.60 5.71
C LEU A 131 11.11 -6.90 7.06
N ASP A 132 11.35 -5.59 7.13
CA ASP A 132 11.08 -4.80 8.33
C ASP A 132 9.60 -4.77 8.69
N THR A 133 8.71 -4.69 7.70
CA THR A 133 7.26 -4.79 7.94
C THR A 133 6.85 -6.16 8.43
N LEU A 134 7.46 -7.24 7.93
CA LEU A 134 7.25 -8.59 8.46
C LEU A 134 7.75 -8.72 9.90
N LYS A 135 8.91 -8.17 10.23
CA LYS A 135 9.46 -8.22 11.60
C LYS A 135 8.59 -7.44 12.59
N HIS A 136 8.06 -6.28 12.19
CA HIS A 136 7.33 -5.38 13.08
C HIS A 136 5.81 -5.35 12.85
N HIS A 137 5.23 -6.36 12.19
CA HIS A 137 3.82 -6.41 11.79
C HIS A 137 2.86 -6.15 12.96
N LYS A 138 3.11 -6.73 14.15
CA LYS A 138 2.26 -6.52 15.35
C LYS A 138 2.25 -5.06 15.81
N ARG A 139 3.42 -4.41 15.80
CA ARG A 139 3.55 -2.98 16.18
C ARG A 139 2.81 -2.11 15.17
N GLN A 140 2.99 -2.37 13.87
CA GLN A 140 2.33 -1.63 12.80
C GLN A 140 0.81 -1.78 12.85
N ALA A 141 0.30 -3.00 13.09
CA ALA A 141 -1.12 -3.24 13.26
C ALA A 141 -1.71 -2.51 14.48
N LYS A 142 -1.00 -2.47 15.62
CA LYS A 142 -1.42 -1.67 16.79
C LYS A 142 -1.49 -0.17 16.48
N CYS A 143 -0.50 0.36 15.76
CA CYS A 143 -0.53 1.76 15.32
C CYS A 143 -1.71 2.03 14.39
N LEU A 144 -1.95 1.15 13.43
CA LEU A 144 -3.04 1.27 12.47
C LEU A 144 -4.42 1.15 13.14
N ALA A 145 -4.58 0.24 14.11
CA ALA A 145 -5.81 0.08 14.88
C ALA A 145 -6.19 1.37 15.62
N ARG A 146 -5.21 2.09 16.19
CA ARG A 146 -5.45 3.41 16.81
C ARG A 146 -5.91 4.45 15.80
N THR A 147 -5.33 4.46 14.59
CA THR A 147 -5.76 5.36 13.51
C THR A 147 -7.19 5.04 13.08
N ILE A 148 -7.51 3.75 12.92
CA ILE A 148 -8.85 3.28 12.58
C ILE A 148 -9.87 3.71 13.64
N GLN A 149 -9.57 3.53 14.93
CA GLN A 149 -10.46 3.97 16.01
C GLN A 149 -10.73 5.48 15.97
N ARG A 150 -9.74 6.30 15.58
CA ARG A 150 -9.94 7.75 15.41
C ARG A 150 -10.86 8.06 14.23
N TRP A 151 -10.70 7.34 13.12
CA TRP A 151 -11.60 7.50 11.97
C TRP A 151 -13.04 7.12 12.32
N GLN A 152 -13.22 6.02 13.04
CA GLN A 152 -14.54 5.61 13.52
C GLN A 152 -15.14 6.64 14.48
N ALA A 153 -14.36 7.18 15.41
CA ALA A 153 -14.81 8.23 16.34
C ALA A 153 -15.14 9.56 15.64
N ALA A 154 -14.48 9.85 14.52
CA ALA A 154 -14.75 11.02 13.69
C ALA A 154 -15.95 10.83 12.73
N GLY A 155 -16.57 9.64 12.70
CA GLY A 155 -17.67 9.34 11.77
C GLY A 155 -17.22 9.18 10.31
N GLU A 156 -15.94 8.88 10.07
CA GLU A 156 -15.41 8.74 8.71
C GLU A 156 -16.00 7.53 7.98
N ALA A 157 -16.16 7.68 6.66
CA ALA A 157 -16.73 6.66 5.80
C ALA A 157 -15.94 5.34 5.84
N ARG A 158 -16.66 4.23 5.69
CA ARG A 158 -16.09 2.88 5.65
C ARG A 158 -15.03 2.77 4.53
N PRO A 159 -13.81 2.29 4.83
CA PRO A 159 -12.78 2.11 3.81
C PRO A 159 -13.18 1.10 2.72
N HIS A 160 -13.00 1.50 1.45
CA HIS A 160 -13.18 0.61 0.30
C HIS A 160 -11.90 -0.19 0.01
N VAL A 161 -12.02 -1.52 -0.07
CA VAL A 161 -10.91 -2.41 -0.42
C VAL A 161 -11.21 -3.07 -1.76
N PRO A 162 -10.58 -2.63 -2.87
CA PRO A 162 -10.83 -3.21 -4.19
C PRO A 162 -10.28 -4.65 -4.28
N PRO A 163 -10.74 -5.47 -5.23
CA PRO A 163 -10.11 -6.78 -5.49
C PRO A 163 -8.66 -6.60 -5.94
N ILE A 164 -7.82 -7.61 -5.70
CA ILE A 164 -6.42 -7.59 -6.16
C ILE A 164 -6.42 -7.83 -7.67
N PRO A 165 -5.74 -6.99 -8.48
CA PRO A 165 -5.63 -7.22 -9.91
C PRO A 165 -4.76 -8.45 -10.21
N ASN A 166 -5.08 -9.18 -11.28
CA ASN A 166 -4.33 -10.33 -11.77
C ASN A 166 -4.19 -11.50 -10.79
N THR A 167 -5.20 -11.75 -9.94
CA THR A 167 -5.22 -12.89 -9.01
C THR A 167 -5.03 -14.23 -9.71
N HIS A 168 -5.52 -14.38 -10.95
CA HIS A 168 -5.36 -15.59 -11.77
C HIS A 168 -3.92 -15.91 -12.17
N ARG A 169 -2.99 -14.93 -12.12
CA ARG A 169 -1.56 -15.14 -12.43
C ARG A 169 -0.72 -15.43 -11.20
N MET A 170 -1.34 -15.53 -10.03
CA MET A 170 -0.62 -15.75 -8.78
C MET A 170 -0.37 -17.24 -8.57
N PRO A 171 0.74 -17.62 -7.93
CA PRO A 171 0.93 -18.98 -7.45
C PRO A 171 -0.24 -19.40 -6.56
N ALA A 172 -0.67 -20.67 -6.65
CA ALA A 172 -1.89 -21.17 -6.03
C ALA A 172 -1.99 -20.84 -4.53
N ALA A 173 -0.89 -21.03 -3.78
CA ALA A 173 -0.85 -20.70 -2.34
C ALA A 173 -1.14 -19.23 -2.06
N ILE A 174 -0.59 -18.31 -2.85
CA ILE A 174 -0.79 -16.86 -2.68
C ILE A 174 -2.19 -16.45 -3.14
N ALA A 175 -2.72 -17.10 -4.19
CA ALA A 175 -4.09 -16.89 -4.66
C ALA A 175 -5.12 -17.28 -3.59
N LEU A 176 -4.91 -18.41 -2.89
CA LEU A 176 -5.76 -18.84 -1.78
C LEU A 176 -5.74 -17.84 -0.63
N VAL A 177 -4.56 -17.38 -0.22
CA VAL A 177 -4.41 -16.36 0.83
C VAL A 177 -5.09 -15.05 0.42
N SER A 178 -4.91 -14.61 -0.83
CA SER A 178 -5.57 -13.41 -1.38
C SER A 178 -7.10 -13.50 -1.31
N GLY A 179 -7.67 -14.63 -1.74
CA GLY A 179 -9.11 -14.88 -1.71
C GLY A 179 -9.65 -14.89 -0.27
N GLY A 180 -9.04 -15.69 0.61
CA GLY A 180 -9.44 -15.77 2.02
C GLY A 180 -9.33 -14.44 2.75
N LEU A 181 -8.28 -13.66 2.45
CA LEU A 181 -8.07 -12.35 3.02
C LEU A 181 -9.14 -11.34 2.57
N THR A 182 -9.57 -11.42 1.32
CA THR A 182 -10.63 -10.54 0.79
C THR A 182 -11.95 -10.80 1.50
N VAL A 183 -12.33 -12.08 1.68
CA VAL A 183 -13.54 -12.47 2.41
C VAL A 183 -13.49 -11.98 3.86
N GLN A 184 -12.38 -12.23 4.56
CA GLN A 184 -12.24 -11.84 5.97
C GLN A 184 -12.22 -10.33 6.18
N LEU A 185 -11.65 -9.56 5.24
CA LEU A 185 -11.67 -8.10 5.28
C LEU A 185 -13.09 -7.57 5.07
N LEU A 186 -13.82 -8.08 4.08
CA LEU A 186 -15.20 -7.66 3.84
C LEU A 186 -16.08 -7.95 5.05
N GLU A 187 -15.92 -9.11 5.68
CA GLU A 187 -16.60 -9.48 6.92
C GLU A 187 -16.22 -8.54 8.08
N ALA A 188 -14.93 -8.27 8.30
CA ALA A 188 -14.47 -7.36 9.35
C ALA A 188 -15.02 -5.94 9.17
N LEU A 189 -15.04 -5.46 7.93
CA LEU A 189 -15.53 -4.12 7.60
C LEU A 189 -17.06 -3.98 7.71
N LYS A 190 -17.84 -5.07 7.76
CA LYS A 190 -19.29 -4.99 8.08
C LYS A 190 -19.54 -4.47 9.50
N ARG A 191 -18.55 -4.53 10.39
CA ARG A 191 -18.64 -4.00 11.76
C ARG A 191 -18.37 -2.50 11.86
N TRP A 192 -18.10 -1.82 10.74
CA TRP A 192 -17.88 -0.38 10.74
C TRP A 192 -19.18 0.34 11.15
N PRO A 193 -19.11 1.37 12.01
CA PRO A 193 -20.30 2.14 12.39
C PRO A 193 -20.86 2.89 11.17
N ASP A 194 -22.17 2.87 10.99
CA ASP A 194 -22.82 3.64 9.92
C ASP A 194 -22.79 5.13 10.27
N PRO A 195 -22.53 6.01 9.29
CA PRO A 195 -22.41 7.45 9.53
C PRO A 195 -23.71 8.10 10.04
N ASP A 196 -24.86 7.44 9.88
CA ASP A 196 -26.19 8.00 10.13
C ASP A 196 -26.74 7.76 11.55
N THR A 197 -25.88 7.43 12.52
CA THR A 197 -26.31 7.12 13.91
C THR A 197 -25.93 8.19 14.96
N GLY A 198 -25.74 9.45 14.52
CA GLY A 198 -25.40 10.59 15.38
C GLY A 198 -26.44 11.69 15.32
#